data_AF-A0A426VZ86-F1
#
_entry.id   AF-A0A426VZ86-F1
#
_cell.length_a   1.000
_cell.length_b   1.000
_cell.length_c   1.000
_cell.angle_alpha   90.00
_cell.angle_beta   90.00
_cell.angle_gamma   90.00
#
_symmetry.space_group_name_H-M   'P 1'
#
loop_
_entity.id
_entity.type
_entity.pdbx_description
1 polymer ?
#
loop_
_entity_poly.entity_id
_entity_poly.type
_entity_poly.pdbx_seq_one_letter_code
_entity_poly.pdbx_strand_id
1 'polypeptide(L)'
;MHRGFSLIELLIVILIVSIVYFLGFSGLEKSDNKPKALTPLNLKSTIVKSDLFYGEATLMCTDKCRSCYLRKGINDPFKSYEHGIDLKDTEVYTLDQQESLLRLEYGRYKDHKICLVLDFYRNGSSTQIILKNENGVYFLPAYFGEPKKVDSLEDARDLWLKNSDLVSNSGDFY
;
A
#
# COMPACT_ATOMS: atom_id res chain seq x y z
N MET A 1 8.20 -38.14 49.84
CA MET A 1 7.39 -37.03 50.39
C MET A 1 7.18 -36.04 49.24
N HIS A 2 6.08 -36.17 48.49
CA HIS A 2 5.82 -35.31 47.33
C HIS A 2 5.28 -33.97 47.84
N ARG A 3 6.11 -32.91 47.75
CA ARG A 3 5.63 -31.55 47.97
C ARG A 3 4.80 -31.17 46.75
N GLY A 4 3.47 -31.22 46.90
CA GLY A 4 2.56 -30.70 45.88
C GLY A 4 2.81 -29.22 45.69
N PHE A 5 2.89 -28.78 44.43
CA PHE A 5 2.92 -27.37 44.08
C PHE A 5 1.75 -26.65 44.74
N SER A 6 1.99 -25.47 45.29
CA SER A 6 0.91 -24.64 45.82
C SER A 6 0.00 -24.20 44.67
N LEU A 7 -1.31 -24.10 44.93
CA LEU A 7 -2.30 -23.61 43.94
C LEU A 7 -1.89 -22.26 43.34
N ILE A 8 -1.23 -21.41 44.14
CA ILE A 8 -0.78 -20.09 43.69
C ILE A 8 0.44 -20.17 42.77
N GLU A 9 1.34 -21.12 43.01
CA GLU A 9 2.52 -21.36 42.16
C GLU A 9 2.09 -21.90 40.79
N LEU A 10 1.10 -22.79 40.77
CA LEU A 10 0.54 -23.32 39.52
C LEU A 10 -0.07 -22.20 38.67
N LEU A 11 -0.82 -21.28 39.29
CA LEU A 11 -1.46 -20.16 38.59
C LEU A 11 -0.41 -19.22 37.98
N ILE A 12 0.66 -18.90 38.73
CA ILE A 12 1.77 -18.07 38.25
C ILE A 12 2.47 -18.73 37.04
N VAL A 13 2.71 -20.04 37.10
CA VAL A 13 3.34 -20.77 36.00
C VAL A 13 2.48 -20.73 34.74
N ILE A 14 1.17 -20.96 34.85
CA ILE A 14 0.25 -20.91 33.70
C ILE A 14 0.22 -19.51 33.07
N LEU A 15 0.22 -18.47 33.90
CA LEU A 15 0.22 -17.08 33.44
C LEU A 15 1.51 -16.73 32.68
N ILE A 16 2.67 -17.12 33.21
CA ILE A 16 3.96 -16.89 32.55
C ILE A 16 4.05 -17.64 31.22
N VAL A 17 3.64 -18.92 31.19
CA VAL A 17 3.64 -19.72 29.96
C VAL A 17 2.73 -19.07 28.91
N SER A 18 1.55 -18.58 29.29
CA SER A 18 0.62 -17.90 28.38
C SER A 18 1.23 -16.64 27.74
N ILE A 19 1.96 -15.84 28.53
CA ILE A 19 2.65 -14.64 28.04
C ILE A 19 3.79 -15.01 27.07
N VAL A 20 4.60 -16.02 27.42
CA VAL A 20 5.71 -16.47 26.57
C VAL A 20 5.20 -17.06 25.26
N TYR A 21 4.10 -17.80 25.27
CA TYR A 21 3.45 -18.29 24.05
C TYR A 21 2.89 -17.16 23.19
N PHE A 22 2.24 -16.17 23.81
CA PHE A 22 1.69 -15.01 23.10
C PHE A 22 2.81 -14.17 22.45
N LEU A 23 3.89 -13.90 23.17
CA LEU A 23 5.05 -13.16 22.65
C LEU A 23 5.84 -13.98 21.62
N GLY A 24 5.96 -15.30 21.81
CA GLY A 24 6.64 -16.21 20.89
C GLY A 24 5.93 -16.38 19.55
N PHE A 25 4.60 -16.28 19.52
CA PHE A 25 3.81 -16.31 18.28
C PHE A 25 3.68 -14.95 17.60
N SER A 26 3.66 -13.85 18.37
CA SER A 26 3.48 -12.49 17.81
C SER A 26 4.70 -11.98 17.03
N GLY A 27 5.86 -12.61 17.18
CA GLY A 27 7.11 -12.23 16.50
C GLY A 27 7.44 -13.00 15.22
N LEU A 28 6.60 -13.98 14.82
CA LEU A 28 6.85 -14.83 13.66
C LEU A 28 5.83 -14.58 12.55
N GLU A 29 5.64 -13.32 12.12
CA GLU A 29 5.29 -13.08 10.73
C GLU A 29 6.50 -13.47 9.88
N LYS A 30 6.51 -14.73 9.45
CA LYS A 30 7.44 -15.23 8.45
C LYS A 30 7.22 -14.39 7.18
N SER A 31 8.06 -13.38 7.01
CA SER A 31 8.21 -12.64 5.76
C SER A 31 8.61 -13.66 4.69
N ASP A 32 7.62 -14.15 3.94
CA ASP A 32 7.87 -14.93 2.73
C ASP A 32 8.70 -14.05 1.80
N ASN A 33 10.00 -14.33 1.78
CA ASN A 33 11.05 -13.54 1.14
C ASN A 33 11.05 -13.69 -0.39
N LYS A 34 9.90 -14.00 -0.99
CA LYS A 34 9.68 -13.94 -2.44
C LYS A 34 9.03 -12.60 -2.74
N PRO A 35 9.59 -11.77 -3.64
CA PRO A 35 8.96 -10.51 -4.02
C PRO A 35 7.60 -10.84 -4.63
N LYS A 36 6.53 -10.53 -3.87
CA LYS A 36 5.15 -10.69 -4.36
C LYS A 36 4.99 -9.77 -5.57
N ALA A 37 4.25 -10.24 -6.57
CA ALA A 37 3.94 -9.40 -7.71
C ALA A 37 3.24 -8.12 -7.24
N LEU A 38 3.58 -7.00 -7.87
CA LEU A 38 3.04 -5.69 -7.57
C LEU A 38 1.60 -5.63 -8.11
N THR A 39 0.64 -5.58 -7.20
CA THR A 39 -0.81 -5.54 -7.43
C THR A 39 -1.36 -4.23 -6.87
N PRO A 40 -2.59 -3.80 -7.26
CA PRO A 40 -3.19 -2.58 -6.70
C PRO A 40 -3.25 -2.57 -5.15
N LEU A 41 -3.35 -3.75 -4.54
CA LEU A 41 -3.52 -3.90 -3.08
C LEU A 41 -2.21 -3.89 -2.28
N ASN A 42 -1.08 -4.25 -2.89
CA ASN A 42 0.20 -4.33 -2.20
C ASN A 42 1.23 -3.32 -2.72
N LEU A 43 0.87 -2.49 -3.69
CA LEU A 43 1.77 -1.58 -4.38
C LEU A 43 2.54 -0.67 -3.40
N LYS A 44 1.79 0.05 -2.55
CA LYS A 44 2.36 0.96 -1.55
C LYS A 44 3.26 0.24 -0.57
N SER A 45 2.76 -0.83 0.05
CA SER A 45 3.52 -1.57 1.07
C SER A 45 4.75 -2.27 0.50
N THR A 46 4.69 -2.73 -0.75
CA THR A 46 5.82 -3.38 -1.43
C THR A 46 6.93 -2.38 -1.76
N ILE A 47 6.58 -1.20 -2.30
CA ILE A 47 7.59 -0.17 -2.61
C ILE A 47 8.21 0.38 -1.33
N VAL A 48 7.41 0.79 -0.34
CA VAL A 48 7.90 1.43 0.89
C VAL A 48 8.76 0.47 1.74
N LYS A 49 8.47 -0.84 1.72
CA LYS A 49 9.27 -1.86 2.44
C LYS A 49 10.47 -2.39 1.64
N SER A 50 10.62 -2.01 0.38
CA SER A 50 11.73 -2.47 -0.45
C SER A 50 13.02 -1.71 -0.15
N ASP A 51 14.16 -2.37 -0.37
CA ASP A 51 15.48 -1.74 -0.34
C ASP A 51 15.67 -0.67 -1.42
N LEU A 52 14.69 -0.48 -2.31
CA LEU A 52 14.71 0.55 -3.33
C LEU A 52 14.16 1.89 -2.83
N PHE A 53 13.50 1.93 -1.67
CA PHE A 53 12.91 3.15 -1.10
C PHE A 53 13.86 3.83 -0.12
N TYR A 54 14.20 5.10 -0.39
CA TYR A 54 15.12 5.91 0.44
C TYR A 54 14.45 7.22 0.89
N GLY A 55 13.19 7.12 1.32
CA GLY A 55 12.41 8.24 1.79
C GLY A 55 11.58 8.92 0.71
N GLU A 56 11.95 8.85 -0.56
CA GLU A 56 11.06 9.19 -1.67
C GLU A 56 11.23 8.20 -2.82
N ALA A 57 10.17 8.02 -3.62
CA ALA A 57 10.25 7.27 -4.85
C ALA A 57 9.12 7.65 -5.80
N THR A 58 9.35 7.53 -7.11
CA THR A 58 8.27 7.57 -8.10
C THR A 58 8.26 6.26 -8.88
N LEU A 59 7.12 5.58 -8.86
CA LEU A 59 6.81 4.44 -9.73
C LEU A 59 6.10 4.96 -10.97
N MET A 60 6.58 4.56 -12.15
CA MET A 60 5.96 4.88 -13.43
C MET A 60 5.81 3.59 -14.24
N CYS A 61 4.63 3.33 -14.76
CA CYS A 61 4.38 2.16 -15.60
C CYS A 61 3.97 2.55 -17.02
N THR A 62 4.43 1.74 -17.99
CA THR A 62 4.18 1.86 -19.42
C THR A 62 3.65 0.54 -19.97
N ASP A 63 3.35 0.51 -21.28
CA ASP A 63 3.01 -0.71 -22.01
C ASP A 63 1.81 -1.46 -21.43
N LYS A 64 0.71 -0.71 -21.24
CA LYS A 64 -0.51 -1.21 -20.58
C LYS A 64 -0.22 -1.73 -19.16
N CYS A 65 0.68 -1.06 -18.46
CA CYS A 65 1.08 -1.32 -17.08
C CYS A 65 1.72 -2.71 -16.89
N ARG A 66 2.44 -3.17 -17.91
CA ARG A 66 3.24 -4.42 -17.88
C ARG A 66 4.70 -4.18 -17.53
N SER A 67 5.20 -2.99 -17.82
CA SER A 67 6.57 -2.59 -17.54
C SER A 67 6.53 -1.39 -16.60
N CYS A 68 7.21 -1.48 -15.47
CA CYS A 68 7.29 -0.39 -14.51
C CYS A 68 8.75 0.00 -14.27
N TYR A 69 8.94 1.26 -13.93
CA TYR A 69 10.21 1.86 -13.62
C TYR A 69 10.09 2.58 -12.28
N LEU A 70 11.16 2.54 -11.50
CA LEU A 70 11.25 3.20 -10.21
C LEU A 70 12.44 4.17 -10.21
N ARG A 71 12.22 5.38 -9.68
CA ARG A 71 13.30 6.31 -9.32
C ARG A 71 13.24 6.60 -7.83
N LYS A 72 14.38 6.90 -7.22
CA LYS A 72 14.55 7.14 -5.77
C LYS A 72 14.42 8.61 -5.37
N GLY A 73 14.27 9.51 -6.36
CA GLY A 73 14.14 10.94 -6.17
C GLY A 73 13.99 11.65 -7.51
N ILE A 74 13.67 12.94 -7.48
CA ILE A 74 13.35 13.73 -8.69
C ILE A 74 14.55 13.77 -9.67
N ASN A 75 15.78 13.76 -9.14
CA ASN A 75 17.01 13.85 -9.92
C ASN A 75 17.60 12.49 -10.32
N ASP A 76 17.04 11.38 -9.82
CA ASP A 76 17.53 10.04 -10.14
C ASP A 76 16.92 9.52 -11.45
N PRO A 77 17.69 8.77 -12.26
CA PRO A 77 17.15 8.13 -13.44
C PRO A 77 16.18 7.01 -13.05
N PHE A 78 15.14 6.84 -13.87
CA PHE A 78 14.24 5.70 -13.79
C PHE A 78 14.99 4.39 -14.10
N LYS A 79 14.89 3.43 -13.19
CA LYS A 79 15.42 2.07 -13.33
C LYS A 79 14.26 1.09 -13.51
N SER A 80 14.46 0.06 -14.32
CA SER A 80 13.46 -0.98 -14.53
C SER A 80 13.15 -1.71 -13.20
N TYR A 81 11.87 -1.97 -12.96
CA TYR A 81 11.40 -2.75 -11.82
C TYR A 81 11.29 -4.22 -12.26
N GLU A 82 12.23 -5.04 -11.83
CA GLU A 82 12.44 -6.42 -12.33
C GLU A 82 11.55 -7.48 -11.64
N HIS A 83 10.76 -7.09 -10.63
CA HIS A 83 9.86 -8.01 -9.95
C HIS A 83 8.52 -8.13 -10.69
N GLY A 84 7.73 -9.17 -10.38
CA GLY A 84 6.44 -9.40 -11.05
C GLY A 84 5.50 -8.20 -10.95
N ILE A 85 4.75 -7.92 -12.02
CA ILE A 85 3.77 -6.82 -12.12
C ILE A 85 2.42 -7.41 -12.52
N ASP A 86 1.39 -7.09 -11.74
CA ASP A 86 0.00 -7.46 -11.98
C ASP A 86 -0.89 -6.20 -11.93
N LEU A 87 -0.65 -5.32 -12.89
CA LEU A 87 -1.37 -4.06 -13.09
C LEU A 87 -1.90 -3.93 -14.53
N LYS A 88 -2.07 -5.04 -15.25
CA LYS A 88 -2.38 -5.03 -16.68
C LYS A 88 -3.62 -4.20 -17.00
N ASP A 89 -3.51 -3.41 -18.06
CA ASP A 89 -4.61 -2.60 -18.62
C ASP A 89 -5.30 -1.71 -17.56
N THR A 90 -4.53 -1.23 -16.57
CA THR A 90 -5.03 -0.34 -15.51
C THR A 90 -5.35 1.05 -16.04
N GLU A 91 -6.56 1.50 -15.76
CA GLU A 91 -7.01 2.86 -15.88
C GLU A 91 -6.91 3.57 -14.54
N VAL A 92 -6.63 4.87 -14.58
CA VAL A 92 -6.30 5.65 -13.40
C VAL A 92 -7.25 6.84 -13.31
N TYR A 93 -7.81 7.04 -12.12
CA TYR A 93 -8.79 8.08 -11.85
C TYR A 93 -8.41 8.88 -10.59
N THR A 94 -8.79 10.15 -10.58
CA THR A 94 -8.75 11.08 -9.44
C THR A 94 -10.08 11.81 -9.35
N LEU A 95 -10.24 12.69 -8.36
CA LEU A 95 -11.35 13.62 -8.30
C LEU A 95 -10.91 15.03 -8.72
N ASP A 96 -11.77 15.73 -9.46
CA ASP A 96 -11.60 17.15 -9.75
C ASP A 96 -12.11 18.04 -8.60
N GLN A 97 -12.12 19.36 -8.82
CA GLN A 97 -12.57 20.33 -7.82
C GLN A 97 -14.08 20.25 -7.52
N GLN A 98 -14.86 19.64 -8.41
CA GLN A 98 -16.29 19.39 -8.25
C GLN A 98 -16.53 17.97 -7.75
N GLU A 99 -15.50 17.31 -7.21
CA GLU A 99 -15.52 15.94 -6.71
C GLU A 99 -15.94 14.92 -7.78
N SER A 100 -15.82 15.23 -9.07
CA SER A 100 -16.21 14.33 -10.16
C SER A 100 -15.03 13.44 -10.57
N LEU A 101 -15.33 12.21 -10.99
CA LEU A 101 -14.32 11.25 -11.42
C LEU A 101 -13.64 11.73 -12.71
N LEU A 102 -12.34 11.98 -12.61
CA LEU A 102 -11.49 12.41 -13.71
C LEU A 102 -10.47 11.31 -14.03
N ARG A 103 -10.47 10.83 -15.28
CA ARG A 103 -9.44 9.91 -15.78
C ARG A 103 -8.12 10.65 -15.98
N LEU A 104 -7.04 10.10 -15.44
CA LEU A 104 -5.68 10.64 -15.59
C LEU A 104 -4.97 10.08 -16.82
N GLU A 105 -4.32 10.96 -17.57
CA GLU A 105 -3.53 10.64 -18.75
C GLU A 105 -2.15 11.31 -18.64
N TYR A 106 -1.07 10.52 -18.63
CA TYR A 106 0.27 10.96 -18.22
C TYR A 106 1.25 11.23 -19.39
N GLY A 107 0.78 11.13 -20.64
CA GLY A 107 1.64 11.29 -21.82
C GLY A 107 2.45 10.03 -22.16
N ARG A 108 3.72 10.19 -22.54
CA ARG A 108 4.60 9.10 -23.00
C ARG A 108 5.98 9.17 -22.36
N TYR A 109 6.60 8.01 -22.16
CA TYR A 109 7.99 7.84 -21.75
C TYR A 109 8.69 6.90 -22.72
N LYS A 110 9.80 7.34 -23.33
CA LYS A 110 10.54 6.60 -24.38
C LYS A 110 9.61 6.08 -25.50
N ASP A 111 8.69 6.91 -25.98
CA ASP A 111 7.65 6.56 -26.96
C ASP A 111 6.60 5.54 -26.50
N HIS A 112 6.60 5.10 -25.25
CA HIS A 112 5.56 4.24 -24.68
C HIS A 112 4.54 5.07 -23.88
N LYS A 113 3.24 4.80 -24.04
CA LYS A 113 2.19 5.49 -23.28
C LYS A 113 2.32 5.16 -21.79
N ILE A 114 2.36 6.19 -20.95
CA ILE A 114 2.37 6.03 -19.50
C ILE A 114 0.94 5.73 -19.05
N CYS A 115 0.77 4.68 -18.25
CA CYS A 115 -0.54 4.24 -17.74
C CYS A 115 -0.71 4.51 -16.25
N LEU A 116 0.38 4.63 -15.48
CA LEU A 116 0.34 4.87 -14.04
C LEU A 116 1.57 5.63 -13.60
N VAL A 117 1.37 6.65 -12.75
CA VAL A 117 2.44 7.33 -12.00
C VAL A 117 2.01 7.44 -10.55
N LEU A 118 2.87 7.00 -9.63
CA LEU A 118 2.65 7.07 -8.19
C LEU A 118 3.92 7.55 -7.50
N ASP A 119 3.76 8.57 -6.66
CA ASP A 119 4.80 9.06 -5.79
C ASP A 119 4.64 8.50 -4.38
N PHE A 120 5.76 8.22 -3.73
CA PHE A 120 5.86 7.74 -2.35
C PHE A 120 6.75 8.68 -1.56
N TYR A 121 6.37 8.97 -0.33
CA TYR A 121 7.00 9.97 0.51
C TYR A 121 7.43 9.38 1.86
N ARG A 122 8.37 10.07 2.52
CA ARG A 122 9.06 9.58 3.72
C ARG A 122 8.14 9.37 4.90
N ASN A 123 7.07 10.15 4.96
CA ASN A 123 6.00 10.04 5.95
C ASN A 123 5.09 8.81 5.73
N GLY A 124 5.42 7.94 4.76
CA GLY A 124 4.62 6.78 4.40
C GLY A 124 3.39 7.12 3.56
N SER A 125 3.21 8.37 3.16
CA SER A 125 2.14 8.75 2.23
C SER A 125 2.52 8.41 0.78
N SER A 126 1.50 8.32 -0.06
CA SER A 126 1.63 8.15 -1.50
C SER A 126 0.60 9.00 -2.24
N THR A 127 0.67 9.04 -3.56
CA THR A 127 -0.42 9.59 -4.39
C THR A 127 -1.73 8.88 -4.06
N GLN A 128 -2.77 9.65 -3.69
CA GLN A 128 -4.14 9.13 -3.57
C GLN A 128 -4.69 8.89 -4.97
N ILE A 129 -5.24 7.71 -5.22
CA ILE A 129 -5.67 7.36 -6.58
C ILE A 129 -6.75 6.28 -6.58
N ILE A 130 -7.53 6.23 -7.67
CA ILE A 130 -8.43 5.12 -7.96
C ILE A 130 -7.87 4.37 -9.17
N LEU A 131 -7.72 3.06 -9.04
CA LEU A 131 -7.28 2.18 -10.11
C LEU A 131 -8.44 1.29 -10.55
N LYS A 132 -8.63 1.13 -11.85
CA LYS A 132 -9.60 0.19 -12.43
C LYS A 132 -8.91 -0.70 -13.44
N ASN A 133 -9.08 -2.01 -13.31
CA ASN A 133 -8.59 -2.98 -14.28
C ASN A 133 -9.59 -4.13 -14.42
N GLU A 134 -9.21 -5.19 -15.14
CA GLU A 134 -10.04 -6.38 -15.34
C GLU A 134 -10.43 -7.08 -14.03
N ASN A 135 -9.62 -6.95 -12.99
CA ASN A 135 -9.83 -7.59 -11.70
C ASN A 135 -10.75 -6.78 -10.77
N GLY A 136 -11.03 -5.51 -11.08
CA GLY A 136 -11.98 -4.68 -10.35
C GLY A 136 -11.54 -3.23 -10.19
N VAL A 137 -12.16 -2.54 -9.23
CA VAL A 137 -11.88 -1.15 -8.87
C VAL A 137 -11.20 -1.12 -7.50
N TYR A 138 -10.19 -0.27 -7.36
CA TYR A 138 -9.36 -0.18 -6.17
C TYR A 138 -9.18 1.28 -5.77
N PHE A 139 -9.41 1.58 -4.50
CA PHE A 139 -9.07 2.86 -3.90
C PHE A 139 -7.76 2.75 -3.13
N LEU A 140 -6.80 3.60 -3.48
CA LEU A 140 -5.49 3.70 -2.83
C LEU A 140 -5.45 5.04 -2.07
N PRO A 141 -5.49 5.02 -0.72
CA PRO A 141 -5.44 6.25 0.07
C PRO A 141 -4.03 6.87 0.09
N ALA A 142 -3.94 8.20 0.21
CA ALA A 142 -2.64 8.86 0.32
C ALA A 142 -1.91 8.48 1.61
N TYR A 143 -2.55 8.70 2.76
CA TYR A 143 -1.93 8.52 4.08
C TYR A 143 -2.37 7.22 4.74
N PHE A 144 -3.36 7.33 5.63
CA PHE A 144 -3.84 6.26 6.49
C PHE A 144 -4.79 5.33 5.73
N GLY A 145 -4.76 4.06 6.11
CA GLY A 145 -5.58 3.03 5.52
C GLY A 145 -4.83 2.18 4.49
N GLU A 146 -5.27 0.94 4.36
CA GLU A 146 -4.80 0.02 3.33
C GLU A 146 -5.60 0.23 2.05
N PRO A 147 -4.99 -0.02 0.87
CA PRO A 147 -5.73 -0.09 -0.38
C PRO A 147 -6.92 -1.05 -0.28
N LYS A 148 -8.05 -0.67 -0.86
CA LYS A 148 -9.29 -1.47 -0.82
C LYS A 148 -9.81 -1.72 -2.22
N LYS A 149 -10.22 -2.96 -2.48
CA LYS A 149 -11.04 -3.31 -3.63
C LYS A 149 -12.49 -2.94 -3.33
N VAL A 150 -13.18 -2.38 -4.31
CA VAL A 150 -14.59 -2.00 -4.24
C VAL A 150 -15.34 -2.47 -5.49
N ASP A 151 -16.66 -2.39 -5.44
CA ASP A 151 -17.54 -2.93 -6.48
C ASP A 151 -17.65 -2.00 -7.69
N SER A 152 -17.56 -0.68 -7.48
CA SER A 152 -17.70 0.33 -8.54
C SER A 152 -16.77 1.54 -8.39
N LEU A 153 -16.68 2.34 -9.45
CA LEU A 153 -15.97 3.63 -9.41
C LEU A 153 -16.64 4.63 -8.46
N GLU A 154 -17.98 4.57 -8.34
CA GLU A 154 -18.72 5.44 -7.41
C GLU A 154 -18.42 5.06 -5.96
N ASP A 155 -18.35 3.77 -5.63
CA ASP A 155 -17.93 3.34 -4.28
C ASP A 155 -16.50 3.80 -3.95
N ALA A 156 -15.61 3.80 -4.95
CA ALA A 156 -14.25 4.30 -4.79
C ALA A 156 -14.22 5.83 -4.56
N ARG A 157 -15.09 6.57 -5.25
CA ARG A 157 -15.30 8.01 -5.07
C ARG A 157 -15.84 8.30 -3.67
N ASP A 158 -16.84 7.56 -3.21
CA ASP A 158 -17.42 7.76 -1.87
C ASP A 158 -16.39 7.47 -0.77
N LEU A 159 -15.56 6.44 -0.95
CA LEU A 159 -14.42 6.17 -0.05
C LEU A 159 -13.38 7.28 -0.09
N TRP A 160 -13.09 7.86 -1.27
CA TRP A 160 -12.18 8.98 -1.40
C TRP A 160 -12.64 10.16 -0.57
N LEU A 161 -13.90 10.58 -0.73
CA LEU A 161 -14.48 11.73 -0.02
C LEU A 161 -14.47 11.50 1.49
N LYS A 162 -14.94 10.33 1.93
CA LYS A 162 -14.93 9.96 3.35
C LYS A 162 -13.51 9.98 3.95
N ASN A 163 -12.50 9.54 3.19
CA ASN A 163 -11.11 9.55 3.66
C ASN A 163 -10.53 10.97 3.72
N SER A 164 -10.86 11.82 2.74
CA SER A 164 -10.46 13.23 2.72
C SER A 164 -11.05 14.01 3.91
N ASP A 165 -12.30 13.76 4.29
CA ASP A 165 -12.94 14.38 5.45
C ASP A 165 -12.23 14.02 6.77
N LEU A 166 -11.81 12.75 6.92
CA LEU A 166 -11.08 12.30 8.12
C LEU A 166 -9.71 12.97 8.24
N VAL A 167 -9.02 13.19 7.11
CA VAL A 167 -7.73 13.91 7.10
C VAL A 167 -7.92 15.39 7.40
N SER A 168 -8.97 16.03 6.89
CA SER A 168 -9.28 17.44 7.20
C SER A 168 -9.58 17.63 8.69
N ASN A 169 -10.44 16.80 9.27
CA ASN A 169 -10.85 16.93 10.67
C ASN A 169 -9.76 16.55 11.68
N SER A 170 -8.74 15.77 11.28
CA SER A 170 -7.61 15.45 12.16
C SER A 170 -6.54 16.56 12.22
N GLY A 171 -6.64 17.56 11.34
CA GLY A 171 -5.81 18.77 11.36
C GLY A 171 -6.26 19.82 12.39
N ASP A 172 -7.52 19.76 12.85
CA ASP A 172 -8.11 20.76 13.77
C ASP A 172 -7.67 20.61 15.24
N PHE A 173 -6.70 19.75 15.53
CA PHE A 173 -6.15 19.51 16.87
C PHE A 173 -4.76 20.13 17.10
N TYR A 174 -4.29 21.01 16.22
CA TYR A 174 -3.01 21.72 16.35
C TYR A 174 -3.16 23.24 16.34
#